data_AF-A0A2E5CEJ8-F1
#
_entry.id   AF-A0A2E5CEJ8-F1
#
_cell.length_a   1.000
_cell.length_b   1.000
_cell.length_c   1.000
_cell.angle_alpha   90.00
_cell.angle_beta   90.00
_cell.angle_gamma   90.00
#
_symmetry.space_group_name_H-M   'P 1'
#
loop_
_entity.id
_entity.type
_entity.pdbx_description
1 polymer ?
#
loop_
_entity_poly.entity_id
_entity_poly.type
_entity_poly.pdbx_seq_one_letter_code
_entity_poly.pdbx_strand_id
1 'polypeptide(L)'
;MEDLRSILSSHHNKSKAHATKEPVEGANASVSAIPDLFFDEVLIQYKLTRVEIVLLMYLYRQTWCRPNLHKKHGISPMVSHKVAAEAMDISLEILHQTLRRLESFGFIETIRSGQYFVRKYFTEENDKKYGQSYDNFL
;
A
#
# COMPACT_ATOMS: atom_id res chain seq x y z
N MET A 1 -41.41 -26.27 -26.59
CA MET A 1 -40.42 -25.22 -26.90
C MET A 1 -39.88 -24.79 -25.55
N GLU A 2 -38.66 -25.22 -25.22
CA GLU A 2 -38.09 -25.00 -23.89
C GLU A 2 -37.70 -23.53 -23.73
N ASP A 3 -38.13 -22.93 -22.62
CA ASP A 3 -37.99 -21.49 -22.34
C ASP A 3 -36.55 -21.17 -21.90
N LEU A 4 -35.88 -20.24 -22.59
CA LEU A 4 -34.49 -19.81 -22.29
C LEU A 4 -34.29 -19.36 -20.83
N ARG A 5 -35.36 -18.94 -20.15
CA ARG A 5 -35.36 -18.58 -18.72
C ARG A 5 -35.12 -19.77 -17.80
N SER A 6 -35.56 -20.98 -18.15
CA SER A 6 -35.36 -22.17 -17.31
C SER A 6 -33.91 -22.64 -17.36
N ILE A 7 -33.24 -22.48 -18.50
CA ILE A 7 -31.82 -22.81 -18.71
C ILE A 7 -30.90 -21.84 -17.94
N LEU A 8 -31.29 -20.57 -17.82
CA LEU A 8 -30.52 -19.58 -17.07
C LEU A 8 -30.66 -19.72 -15.54
N SER A 9 -31.81 -20.23 -15.06
CA SER A 9 -32.06 -20.41 -13.61
C SER A 9 -31.31 -21.58 -12.96
N SER A 10 -30.87 -22.57 -13.75
CA SER A 10 -30.16 -23.76 -13.27
C SER A 10 -28.64 -23.57 -13.16
N HIS A 11 -28.10 -22.43 -13.62
CA HIS A 11 -26.69 -22.07 -13.48
C HIS A 11 -26.39 -21.20 -12.24
N HIS A 12 -27.09 -21.44 -11.13
CA HIS A 12 -26.64 -20.98 -9.82
C HIS A 12 -25.48 -21.88 -9.35
N ASN A 13 -24.26 -21.60 -9.84
CA ASN A 13 -23.10 -22.32 -9.38
C ASN A 13 -22.69 -21.82 -7.99
N LYS A 14 -22.58 -22.79 -7.08
CA LYS A 14 -22.34 -22.67 -5.66
C LYS A 14 -20.89 -22.24 -5.42
N SER A 15 -20.60 -20.93 -5.47
CA SER A 15 -19.34 -20.41 -4.94
C SER A 15 -19.54 -20.05 -3.46
N LYS A 16 -18.67 -20.60 -2.63
CA LYS A 16 -18.66 -20.49 -1.18
C LYS A 16 -18.83 -19.03 -0.76
N ALA A 17 -19.74 -18.79 0.19
CA ALA A 17 -19.80 -17.55 0.94
C ALA A 17 -18.45 -17.35 1.66
N HIS A 18 -17.53 -16.61 1.02
CA HIS A 18 -16.66 -15.76 1.80
C HIS A 18 -17.56 -14.64 2.31
N ALA A 19 -17.66 -14.53 3.63
CA ALA A 19 -18.24 -13.38 4.28
C ALA A 19 -17.43 -12.14 3.82
N THR A 20 -17.87 -11.52 2.74
CA THR A 20 -17.58 -10.13 2.42
C THR A 20 -18.16 -9.35 3.57
N LYS A 21 -17.33 -9.02 4.56
CA LYS A 21 -17.60 -7.86 5.40
C LYS A 21 -17.79 -6.71 4.43
N GLU A 22 -18.99 -6.17 4.39
CA GLU A 22 -19.29 -4.95 3.64
C GLU A 22 -18.19 -3.93 3.98
N PRO A 23 -17.60 -3.25 2.98
CA PRO A 23 -16.69 -2.16 3.28
C PRO A 23 -17.46 -1.17 4.12
N VAL A 24 -16.91 -0.82 5.30
CA VAL A 24 -17.49 0.24 6.13
C VAL A 24 -17.50 1.50 5.26
N GLU A 25 -18.68 1.90 4.80
CA GLU A 25 -18.85 3.12 4.04
C GLU A 25 -18.30 4.28 4.88
N GLY A 26 -17.33 5.01 4.31
CA GLY A 26 -17.19 6.42 4.62
C GLY A 26 -16.17 6.83 5.68
N ALA A 27 -15.14 6.05 5.95
CA ALA A 27 -13.92 6.63 6.53
C ALA A 27 -13.02 7.09 5.38
N ASN A 28 -13.35 8.20 4.71
CA ASN A 28 -12.40 8.79 3.76
C ASN A 28 -11.32 9.50 4.58
N ALA A 29 -10.18 8.84 4.77
CA ALA A 29 -8.98 9.54 5.22
C ALA A 29 -8.68 10.70 4.24
N SER A 30 -8.24 11.83 4.76
CA SER A 30 -8.08 13.04 3.95
C SER A 30 -7.20 12.76 2.72
N VAL A 31 -7.60 13.32 1.57
CA VAL A 31 -6.90 13.15 0.29
C VAL A 31 -5.72 14.14 0.18
N SER A 32 -5.19 14.58 1.32
CA SER A 32 -3.97 15.36 1.36
C SER A 32 -2.80 14.52 0.81
N ALA A 33 -1.69 15.16 0.47
CA ALA A 33 -0.53 14.45 -0.07
C ALA A 33 0.04 13.39 0.90
N ILE A 34 -0.30 13.44 2.19
CA ILE A 34 0.06 12.44 3.20
C ILE A 34 -1.15 12.29 4.14
N PRO A 35 -1.72 11.08 4.34
CA PRO A 35 -2.87 10.88 5.21
C PRO A 35 -2.62 11.38 6.63
N ASP A 36 -3.58 12.07 7.23
CA ASP A 36 -3.49 12.60 8.62
C ASP A 36 -3.18 11.48 9.63
N LEU A 37 -3.68 10.28 9.35
CA LEU A 37 -3.40 9.02 10.04
C LEU A 37 -1.91 8.76 10.28
N PHE A 38 -1.04 9.23 9.39
CA PHE A 38 0.41 9.14 9.59
C PHE A 38 0.84 9.84 10.88
N PHE A 39 0.34 11.05 11.10
CA PHE A 39 0.67 11.85 12.27
C PHE A 39 -0.09 11.37 13.51
N ASP A 40 -1.37 11.05 13.33
CA ASP A 40 -2.27 10.74 14.44
C ASP A 40 -2.11 9.32 15.00
N GLU A 41 -1.72 8.35 14.17
CA GLU A 41 -1.58 6.95 14.59
C GLU A 41 -0.17 6.43 14.38
N VAL A 42 0.39 6.54 13.17
CA VAL A 42 1.66 5.88 12.83
C VAL A 42 2.82 6.42 13.66
N LEU A 43 2.98 7.75 13.76
CA LEU A 43 4.07 8.34 14.55
C LEU A 43 3.91 8.13 16.07
N ILE A 44 2.69 7.89 16.55
CA ILE A 44 2.44 7.61 17.97
C ILE A 44 2.79 6.14 18.29
N GLN A 45 2.41 5.22 17.41
CA GLN A 45 2.58 3.78 17.62
C GLN A 45 4.01 3.32 17.32
N TYR A 46 4.66 3.91 16.32
CA TYR A 46 5.98 3.49 15.84
C TYR A 46 7.04 4.54 16.15
N LYS A 47 8.11 4.13 16.83
CA LYS A 47 9.27 5.00 17.11
C LYS A 47 10.17 5.11 15.87
N LEU A 48 9.73 5.88 14.89
CA LEU A 48 10.49 6.16 13.67
C LEU A 48 11.53 7.26 13.90
N THR A 49 12.74 7.00 13.41
CA THR A 49 13.80 8.00 13.28
C THR A 49 13.48 8.95 12.13
N ARG A 50 14.17 10.10 12.12
CA ARG A 50 14.03 11.09 11.05
C ARG A 50 14.28 10.49 9.66
N VAL A 51 15.27 9.62 9.52
CA VAL A 51 15.63 9.01 8.23
C VAL A 51 14.55 8.03 7.77
N GLU A 52 13.99 7.24 8.69
CA GLU A 52 12.87 6.34 8.39
C GLU A 52 11.64 7.09 7.92
N ILE A 53 11.30 8.19 8.60
CA ILE A 53 10.18 9.06 8.21
C ILE A 53 10.42 9.62 6.80
N VAL A 54 11.61 10.17 6.53
CA VAL A 54 11.92 10.76 5.22
C VAL A 54 11.85 9.73 4.10
N LEU A 55 12.43 8.54 4.30
CA LEU A 55 12.40 7.48 3.30
C LEU A 55 10.97 6.96 3.06
N LEU A 56 10.21 6.73 4.13
CA LEU A 56 8.82 6.28 4.01
C LEU A 56 7.97 7.31 3.25
N MET A 57 8.11 8.60 3.59
CA MET A 57 7.42 9.68 2.88
C MET A 57 7.88 9.83 1.43
N TYR A 58 9.16 9.61 1.15
CA TYR A 58 9.69 9.60 -0.21
C TYR A 58 9.01 8.51 -1.05
N LEU A 59 9.02 7.27 -0.57
CA LEU A 59 8.39 6.13 -1.24
C LEU A 59 6.87 6.36 -1.40
N TYR A 60 6.21 6.81 -0.34
CA TYR A 60 4.79 7.14 -0.36
C TYR A 60 4.43 8.13 -1.46
N ARG A 61 5.19 9.21 -1.58
CA ARG A 61 4.95 10.25 -2.59
C ARG A 61 5.18 9.75 -4.00
N GLN A 62 6.18 8.89 -4.23
CA GLN A 62 6.39 8.28 -5.55
C GLN A 62 5.24 7.34 -5.92
N THR A 63 4.70 6.59 -4.96
CA THR A 63 3.66 5.60 -5.22
C THR A 63 2.26 6.21 -5.34
N TRP A 64 1.88 7.06 -4.39
CA TRP A 64 0.48 7.47 -4.18
C TRP A 64 0.18 8.89 -4.65
N CYS A 65 1.16 9.80 -4.59
CA CYS A 65 0.93 11.22 -4.90
C CYS A 65 1.29 11.59 -6.34
N ARG A 66 2.27 10.88 -6.93
CA ARG A 66 2.71 11.11 -8.30
C ARG A 66 1.99 10.17 -9.28
N PRO A 67 1.95 10.51 -10.59
CA PRO A 67 1.50 9.59 -11.62
C PRO A 67 2.32 8.31 -11.57
N ASN A 68 1.65 7.19 -11.34
CA ASN A 68 2.26 5.88 -11.22
C ASN A 68 1.32 4.83 -11.81
N LEU A 69 1.80 4.12 -12.85
CA LEU A 69 1.02 3.11 -13.57
C LEU A 69 0.60 1.94 -12.67
N HIS A 70 1.42 1.63 -11.65
CA HIS A 70 1.20 0.50 -10.74
C HIS A 70 0.59 0.92 -9.39
N LYS A 71 0.01 2.12 -9.31
CA LYS A 71 -0.61 2.65 -8.08
C LYS A 71 -1.71 1.73 -7.52
N LYS A 72 -2.47 1.02 -8.38
CA LYS A 72 -3.50 0.05 -7.95
C LYS A 72 -2.94 -1.09 -7.10
N HIS A 73 -1.68 -1.44 -7.32
CA HIS A 73 -0.98 -2.48 -6.59
C HIS A 73 -0.12 -1.91 -5.45
N GLY A 74 -0.12 -0.60 -5.23
CA GLY A 74 0.74 0.05 -4.24
C GLY A 74 2.23 -0.01 -4.57
N ILE A 75 2.61 -0.22 -5.83
CA ILE A 75 4.00 -0.46 -6.19
C ILE A 75 4.69 0.85 -6.58
N SER A 76 5.79 1.18 -5.93
CA SER A 76 6.60 2.34 -6.28
C SER A 76 7.18 2.20 -7.69
N PRO A 77 7.32 3.31 -8.45
CA PRO A 77 8.09 3.29 -9.68
C PRO A 77 9.53 2.83 -9.38
N MET A 78 10.17 2.22 -10.39
CA MET A 78 11.53 1.70 -10.24
C MET A 78 12.50 2.87 -10.12
N VAL A 79 13.14 3.01 -8.95
CA VAL A 79 14.12 4.06 -8.67
C VAL A 79 15.43 3.39 -8.24
N SER A 80 16.55 3.87 -8.77
CA SER A 80 17.87 3.42 -8.32
C SER A 80 18.10 3.83 -6.86
N HIS A 81 18.58 2.91 -6.03
CA HIS A 81 18.96 3.21 -4.64
C HIS A 81 19.95 4.37 -4.53
N LYS A 82 20.85 4.51 -5.52
CA LYS A 82 21.79 5.63 -5.56
C LYS A 82 21.07 6.98 -5.69
N VAL A 83 20.09 7.05 -6.59
CA VAL A 83 19.27 8.26 -6.80
C VAL A 83 18.45 8.57 -5.55
N ALA A 84 17.90 7.54 -4.88
CA ALA A 84 17.15 7.73 -3.64
C ALA A 84 18.04 8.22 -2.49
N ALA A 85 19.24 7.65 -2.34
CA ALA A 85 20.22 8.07 -1.34
C ALA A 85 20.69 9.52 -1.56
N GLU A 86 21.01 9.89 -2.81
CA GLU A 86 21.38 11.25 -3.20
C GLU A 86 20.24 12.25 -2.92
N ALA A 87 19.00 11.88 -3.23
CA ALA A 87 17.83 12.74 -3.01
C ALA A 87 17.56 13.05 -1.52
N MET A 88 18.04 12.20 -0.61
CA MET A 88 17.86 12.35 0.84
C MET A 88 19.14 12.75 1.57
N ASP A 89 20.25 12.94 0.84
CA ASP A 89 21.58 13.23 1.39
C ASP A 89 22.04 12.23 2.47
N ILE A 90 21.89 10.92 2.17
CA ILE A 90 22.32 9.82 3.05
C ILE A 90 23.24 8.85 2.32
N SER A 91 24.01 8.07 3.08
CA SER A 91 24.80 6.98 2.50
C SER A 91 23.91 5.82 2.03
N LEU A 92 24.39 5.05 1.05
CA LEU A 92 23.72 3.83 0.59
C LEU A 92 23.55 2.81 1.72
N GLU A 93 24.52 2.72 2.64
CA GLU A 93 24.43 1.83 3.79
C GLU A 93 23.26 2.20 4.69
N ILE A 94 23.13 3.49 5.02
CA ILE A 94 22.01 4.02 5.83
C ILE A 94 20.69 3.76 5.11
N LEU A 95 20.63 4.00 3.79
CA LEU A 95 19.43 3.71 2.99
C LEU A 95 19.02 2.23 3.12
N HIS A 96 19.94 1.30 2.92
CA HIS A 96 19.66 -0.14 3.00
C HIS A 96 19.24 -0.59 4.40
N GLN A 97 19.87 -0.06 5.45
CA GLN A 97 19.45 -0.32 6.83
C GLN A 97 18.04 0.23 7.09
N THR A 98 17.74 1.43 6.60
CA THR A 98 16.44 2.08 6.77
C THR A 98 15.34 1.31 6.03
N LEU A 99 15.59 0.88 4.78
CA LEU A 99 14.65 0.05 4.01
C LEU A 99 14.26 -1.23 4.77
N ARG A 100 15.25 -1.97 5.27
CA ARG A 100 15.00 -3.20 6.06
C ARG A 100 14.18 -2.92 7.33
N ARG A 101 14.40 -1.78 7.97
CA ARG A 101 13.61 -1.38 9.15
C ARG A 101 12.17 -1.05 8.78
N LEU A 102 11.94 -0.30 7.70
CA LEU A 102 10.58 -0.02 7.20
C LEU A 102 9.84 -1.29 6.77
N GLU A 103 10.54 -2.27 6.19
CA GLU A 103 9.99 -3.59 5.90
C GLU A 103 9.63 -4.36 7.16
N SER A 104 10.49 -4.32 8.19
CA SER A 104 10.21 -4.98 9.46
C SER A 104 8.98 -4.42 10.18
N PHE A 105 8.65 -3.15 9.95
CA PHE A 105 7.40 -2.54 10.42
C PHE A 105 6.18 -2.90 9.55
N GLY A 106 6.39 -3.54 8.40
CA GLY A 106 5.34 -3.91 7.45
C GLY A 106 4.80 -2.75 6.63
N PHE A 107 5.47 -1.59 6.63
CA PHE A 107 5.03 -0.41 5.86
C PHE A 107 5.28 -0.54 4.36
N ILE A 108 6.35 -1.25 4.04
CA ILE A 108 6.78 -1.55 2.66
C ILE A 108 7.20 -3.00 2.56
N GLU A 109 7.29 -3.51 1.33
CA GLU A 109 7.83 -4.84 1.03
C GLU A 109 8.63 -4.79 -0.28
N THR A 110 9.84 -5.34 -0.31
CA THR A 110 10.63 -5.43 -1.54
C THR A 110 10.02 -6.46 -2.48
N ILE A 111 9.64 -6.02 -3.67
CA ILE A 111 9.24 -6.91 -4.78
C ILE A 111 10.49 -7.34 -5.55
N ARG A 112 11.33 -6.36 -5.90
CA ARG A 112 12.64 -6.55 -6.54
C ARG A 112 13.55 -5.35 -6.25
N SER A 113 14.84 -5.48 -6.53
CA SER A 113 15.80 -4.38 -6.30
C SER A 113 15.31 -3.07 -6.94
N GLY A 114 15.15 -2.01 -6.13
CA GLY A 114 14.65 -0.70 -6.55
C GLY A 114 13.14 -0.58 -6.75
N GLN A 115 12.35 -1.62 -6.43
CA GLN A 115 10.89 -1.60 -6.52
C GLN A 115 10.24 -2.15 -5.24
N TYR A 116 9.39 -1.32 -4.64
CA TYR A 116 8.76 -1.61 -3.36
C TYR A 116 7.25 -1.59 -3.47
N PHE A 117 6.59 -2.54 -2.84
CA PHE A 117 5.21 -2.38 -2.41
C PHE A 117 5.18 -1.39 -1.24
N VAL A 118 4.24 -0.44 -1.26
CA VAL A 118 4.10 0.63 -0.27
C VAL A 118 2.65 0.74 0.14
N ARG A 119 2.34 0.51 1.42
CA ARG A 119 0.98 0.58 1.92
C ARG A 119 0.40 1.99 1.86
N LYS A 120 -0.88 2.11 1.50
CA LYS A 120 -1.54 3.41 1.38
C LYS A 120 -1.83 4.06 2.73
N TYR A 121 -2.16 3.26 3.74
CA TYR A 121 -2.40 3.75 5.09
C TYR A 121 -1.34 3.29 6.09
N PHE A 122 -0.13 3.03 5.57
CA PHE A 122 1.09 2.65 6.27
C PHE A 122 1.03 1.30 7.00
N THR A 123 -0.07 0.94 7.66
CA THR A 123 -0.24 -0.35 8.35
C THR A 123 -1.30 -1.20 7.67
N GLU A 124 -1.17 -2.52 7.82
CA GLU A 124 -2.19 -3.45 7.33
C GLU A 124 -3.54 -3.26 8.06
N GLU A 125 -3.50 -2.95 9.36
CA GLU A 125 -4.69 -2.67 10.15
C GLU A 125 -5.45 -1.47 9.60
N ASN A 126 -4.72 -0.41 9.24
CA ASN A 126 -5.32 0.78 8.66
C ASN A 126 -5.78 0.56 7.22
N ASP A 127 -5.03 -0.20 6.42
CA ASP A 127 -5.51 -0.62 5.11
C ASP A 127 -6.87 -1.33 5.22
N LYS A 128 -7.03 -2.25 6.17
CA LYS A 128 -8.31 -2.92 6.44
C LYS A 128 -9.39 -1.96 6.95
N LYS A 129 -9.06 -1.11 7.93
CA LYS A 129 -9.97 -0.14 8.56
C LYS A 129 -10.58 0.82 7.54
N TYR A 130 -9.79 1.23 6.55
CA TYR A 130 -10.18 2.19 5.52
C TYR A 130 -10.54 1.54 4.18
N GLY A 131 -10.76 0.21 4.16
CA GLY A 131 -11.22 -0.52 2.97
C GLY A 131 -10.22 -0.55 1.81
N GLN A 132 -8.93 -0.32 2.09
CA GLN A 132 -7.88 -0.44 1.08
C GLN A 132 -7.59 -1.90 0.78
N SER A 133 -7.86 -2.30 -0.45
CA SER A 133 -7.38 -3.54 -1.05
C SER A 133 -6.37 -3.22 -2.14
N TYR A 134 -5.51 -4.20 -2.44
CA TYR A 134 -4.55 -4.13 -3.53
C TYR A 134 -4.92 -5.19 -4.55
N ASP A 135 -4.86 -4.87 -5.84
CA ASP A 135 -5.03 -5.88 -6.89
C ASP A 135 -3.89 -6.90 -6.76
N ASN A 136 -4.20 -8.21 -6.73
CA ASN A 136 -3.20 -9.27 -6.61
C ASN A 136 -2.15 -9.14 -7.71
N PHE A 137 -0.88 -9.06 -7.31
CA PHE A 137 0.28 -8.93 -8.20
C PHE A 137 0.99 -10.27 -8.48
N LEU A 138 0.43 -11.38 -7.96
CA LEU A 138 0.89 -12.75 -8.09
C LEU A 138 -0.07 -13.56 -8.97
#